data_AF-A0A933P904-F1
#
_entry.id   AF-A0A933P904-F1
#
_cell.length_a   1.000
_cell.length_b   1.000
_cell.length_c   1.000
_cell.angle_alpha   90.00
_cell.angle_beta   90.00
_cell.angle_gamma   90.00
#
_symmetry.space_group_name_H-M   'P 1'
#
loop_
_entity.id
_entity.type
_entity.pdbx_description
1 polymer ?
#
loop_
_entity_poly.entity_id
_entity_poly.type
_entity_poly.pdbx_seq_one_letter_code
_entity_poly.pdbx_strand_id
1 'polypeptide(L)'
;MTARAEQAPASPGPAAEPLAGFTIVLTSDRRSEEFAASFTRRGASVVRAPILRIVPTGEDAELEAATRRVVEAPPDDVVVTTAIGFRGWVESADAHGQADDLLRVLGNARILARGPKGRGAIR
;
A
#
# COMPACT_ATOMS: atom_id res chain seq x y z
N MET A 1 41.46 -6.96 -17.70
CA MET A 1 40.04 -6.85 -17.32
C MET A 1 39.69 -8.14 -16.58
N THR A 2 40.03 -8.21 -15.29
CA THR A 2 39.99 -9.45 -14.51
C THR A 2 38.69 -9.48 -13.72
N ALA A 3 37.81 -10.43 -14.07
CA ALA A 3 36.53 -10.63 -13.41
C ALA A 3 36.76 -11.00 -11.92
N ARG A 4 36.17 -10.23 -11.02
CA ARG A 4 36.20 -10.50 -9.58
C ARG A 4 35.21 -11.63 -9.32
N ALA A 5 35.70 -12.77 -8.82
CA ALA A 5 34.86 -13.89 -8.46
C ALA A 5 33.84 -13.48 -7.39
N GLU A 6 32.55 -13.63 -7.67
CA GLU A 6 31.50 -13.58 -6.65
C GLU A 6 31.68 -14.76 -5.71
N GLN A 7 32.25 -14.49 -4.54
CA GLN A 7 32.32 -15.44 -3.45
C GLN A 7 30.93 -15.58 -2.84
N ALA A 8 30.37 -16.77 -2.92
CA ALA A 8 29.17 -17.12 -2.16
C ALA A 8 29.45 -16.92 -0.66
N PRO A 9 28.51 -16.34 0.11
CA PRO A 9 28.73 -16.07 1.52
C PRO A 9 28.95 -17.39 2.28
N ALA A 10 30.04 -17.45 3.05
CA ALA A 10 30.38 -18.60 3.88
C ALA A 10 29.25 -18.90 4.87
N SER A 11 28.92 -20.18 5.05
CA SER A 11 27.87 -20.61 5.98
C SER A 11 28.24 -20.21 7.42
N PRO A 12 27.39 -19.46 8.14
CA PRO A 12 27.74 -18.98 9.47
C PRO A 12 27.75 -20.15 10.48
N GLY A 13 28.85 -20.27 11.24
CA GLY A 13 28.93 -21.14 12.41
C GLY A 13 27.96 -20.68 13.53
N PRO A 14 27.78 -21.49 14.59
CA PRO A 14 26.68 -21.38 15.57
C PRO A 14 26.66 -20.13 16.48
N ALA A 15 27.37 -19.07 16.14
CA ALA A 15 27.36 -17.77 16.83
C ALA A 15 27.43 -16.56 15.88
N ALA A 16 27.29 -16.77 14.56
CA ALA A 16 27.29 -15.66 13.61
C ALA A 16 25.86 -15.14 13.40
N GLU A 17 25.69 -13.82 13.55
CA GLU A 17 24.44 -13.15 13.24
C GLU A 17 24.04 -13.48 11.78
N PRO A 18 22.84 -14.04 11.53
CA PRO A 18 22.50 -14.65 10.25
C PRO A 18 22.61 -13.73 9.01
N LEU A 19 22.61 -12.41 9.22
CA LEU A 19 22.71 -11.41 8.17
C LEU A 19 23.99 -10.56 8.28
N ALA A 20 24.98 -10.98 9.07
CA ALA A 20 26.27 -10.31 9.14
C ALA A 20 26.89 -10.14 7.74
N GLY A 21 27.32 -8.92 7.43
CA GLY A 21 27.92 -8.59 6.13
C GLY A 21 26.94 -8.35 4.98
N PHE A 22 25.62 -8.53 5.20
CA PHE A 22 24.61 -8.19 4.20
C PHE A 22 24.16 -6.73 4.33
N THR A 23 23.94 -6.09 3.19
CA THR A 23 23.22 -4.80 3.08
C THR A 23 21.83 -5.04 2.51
N ILE A 24 20.80 -4.59 3.23
CA ILE A 24 19.40 -4.72 2.83
C ILE A 24 18.81 -3.34 2.57
N VAL A 25 18.28 -3.13 1.35
CA VAL A 25 17.58 -1.91 0.98
C VAL A 25 16.08 -2.11 1.13
N LEU A 26 15.44 -1.27 1.93
CA LEU A 26 13.99 -1.26 2.14
C LEU A 26 13.35 -0.20 1.25
N THR A 27 12.65 -0.64 0.20
CA THR A 27 11.92 0.22 -0.74
C THR A 27 10.47 0.47 -0.33
N SER A 28 9.96 -0.31 0.62
CA SER A 28 8.63 -0.12 1.19
C SER A 28 8.67 0.95 2.28
N ASP A 29 7.67 1.83 2.30
CA ASP A 29 7.44 2.74 3.42
C ASP A 29 6.73 2.04 4.60
N ARG A 30 5.68 1.28 4.28
CA ARG A 30 4.83 0.57 5.24
C ARG A 30 5.64 -0.40 6.11
N ARG A 31 5.62 -0.17 7.43
CA ARG A 31 6.36 -0.96 8.45
C ARG A 31 7.87 -0.98 8.24
N SER A 32 8.43 0.00 7.53
CA SER A 32 9.86 0.04 7.21
C SER A 32 10.74 0.07 8.45
N GLU A 33 10.30 0.70 9.53
CA GLU A 33 11.01 0.73 10.81
C GLU A 33 11.04 -0.63 11.50
N GLU A 34 9.90 -1.33 11.54
CA GLU A 34 9.80 -2.68 12.11
C GLU A 34 10.71 -3.66 11.36
N PHE A 35 10.70 -3.58 10.03
CA PHE A 35 11.59 -4.39 9.19
C PHE A 35 13.06 -4.03 9.42
N ALA A 36 13.40 -2.74 9.45
CA ALA A 36 14.76 -2.29 9.71
C ALA A 36 15.27 -2.82 11.05
N ALA A 37 14.51 -2.63 12.13
CA ALA A 37 14.87 -3.14 13.45
C ALA A 37 15.04 -4.66 13.46
N SER A 38 14.17 -5.40 12.76
CA SER A 38 14.24 -6.86 12.64
C SER A 38 15.51 -7.33 11.93
N PHE A 39 15.91 -6.67 10.86
CA PHE A 39 17.11 -7.03 10.09
C PHE A 39 18.40 -6.60 10.79
N THR A 40 18.45 -5.41 11.38
CA THR A 40 19.60 -4.94 12.16
C THR A 40 19.89 -5.86 13.34
N ARG A 41 18.87 -6.34 14.07
CA ARG A 41 19.04 -7.32 15.16
C ARG A 41 19.64 -8.66 14.72
N ARG A 42 19.68 -8.93 13.41
CA ARG A 42 20.27 -10.14 12.82
C ARG A 42 21.59 -9.85 12.11
N GLY A 43 22.17 -8.66 12.30
CA GLY A 43 23.48 -8.29 11.79
C GLY A 43 23.52 -7.60 10.43
N ALA A 44 22.35 -7.29 9.84
CA ALA A 44 22.31 -6.60 8.56
C ALA A 44 22.59 -5.10 8.70
N SER A 45 23.28 -4.53 7.71
CA SER A 45 23.22 -3.09 7.44
C SER A 45 21.94 -2.78 6.67
N VAL A 46 21.12 -1.84 7.15
CA VAL A 46 19.83 -1.52 6.53
C VAL A 46 19.82 -0.11 5.97
N VAL A 47 19.44 0.03 4.70
CA VAL A 47 19.21 1.32 4.03
C VAL A 47 17.72 1.48 3.77
N ARG A 48 17.12 2.57 4.26
CA ARG A 48 15.72 2.92 3.95
C ARG A 48 15.69 3.84 2.75
N ALA A 49 15.00 3.42 1.68
CA ALA A 49 14.86 4.16 0.44
C ALA A 49 13.41 4.01 -0.11
N PRO A 50 12.39 4.50 0.62
CA PRO A 50 11.00 4.36 0.20
C PRO A 50 10.75 5.11 -1.11
N ILE A 51 10.20 4.42 -2.10
CA ILE A 51 9.89 4.99 -3.42
C ILE A 51 8.46 5.54 -3.46
N LEU A 52 7.59 5.04 -2.58
CA LEU A 52 6.16 5.34 -2.53
C LEU A 52 5.70 5.40 -1.06
N ARG A 53 4.84 6.36 -0.74
CA ARG A 53 4.14 6.46 0.56
C ARG A 53 2.64 6.56 0.34
N ILE A 54 1.85 6.03 1.27
CA ILE A 54 0.40 6.22 1.29
C ILE A 54 0.11 7.40 2.22
N VAL A 55 -0.59 8.41 1.71
CA VAL A 55 -1.04 9.57 2.49
C VAL A 55 -2.53 9.42 2.82
N PRO A 56 -2.97 9.82 4.04
CA PRO A 56 -4.38 9.84 4.39
C PRO A 56 -5.20 10.71 3.44
N THR A 57 -6.40 10.25 3.09
CA THR A 57 -7.34 10.93 2.17
C THR A 57 -8.38 11.81 2.89
N GLY A 58 -8.29 11.92 4.22
CA GLY A 58 -9.31 12.57 5.06
C GLY A 58 -9.45 14.09 4.86
N GLU A 59 -8.48 14.74 4.22
CA GLU A 59 -8.48 16.19 3.94
C GLU A 59 -8.25 16.47 2.45
N ASP A 60 -8.55 15.50 1.58
CA ASP A 60 -8.36 15.64 0.15
C ASP A 60 -9.58 16.34 -0.48
N ALA A 61 -9.50 17.67 -0.62
CA ALA A 61 -10.56 18.49 -1.22
C ALA A 61 -10.85 18.11 -2.69
N GLU A 62 -9.87 17.57 -3.42
CA GLU A 62 -10.11 17.08 -4.78
C GLU A 62 -10.95 15.81 -4.76
N LEU A 63 -10.69 14.92 -3.78
CA LEU A 63 -11.49 13.71 -3.57
C LEU A 63 -12.92 14.04 -3.13
N GLU A 64 -13.13 15.00 -2.23
CA GLU A 64 -14.47 15.46 -1.84
C GLU A 64 -15.24 16.00 -3.07
N ALA A 65 -14.61 16.89 -3.84
CA ALA A 65 -15.21 17.45 -5.05
C ALA A 65 -15.50 16.39 -6.12
N ALA A 66 -14.63 15.38 -6.26
CA ALA A 66 -14.88 14.24 -7.13
C ALA A 66 -16.04 13.36 -6.63
N THR A 67 -16.14 13.14 -5.32
CA THR A 67 -17.21 12.38 -4.68
C THR A 67 -18.56 13.05 -4.92
N ARG A 68 -18.64 14.38 -4.73
CA ARG A 68 -19.85 15.14 -5.04
C ARG A 68 -20.29 14.99 -6.49
N ARG A 69 -19.36 15.06 -7.45
CA ARG A 69 -19.65 14.84 -8.88
C ARG A 69 -20.18 13.43 -9.16
N VAL A 70 -19.65 12.41 -8.50
CA VAL A 70 -20.15 11.03 -8.62
C VAL A 70 -21.58 10.91 -8.09
N VAL A 71 -21.90 11.60 -6.99
CA VAL A 71 -23.27 11.60 -6.43
C VAL A 71 -24.25 12.35 -7.33
N GLU A 72 -23.84 13.51 -7.87
CA GLU A 72 -24.66 14.34 -8.76
C GLU A 72 -24.88 13.70 -10.13
N ALA A 73 -23.89 12.96 -10.63
CA ALA A 73 -23.94 12.23 -11.90
C ALA A 73 -23.49 10.77 -11.67
N PRO A 74 -24.41 9.90 -11.19
CA PRO A 74 -24.11 8.50 -10.90
C PRO A 74 -23.56 7.75 -12.11
N PRO A 75 -22.44 7.00 -11.97
CA PRO A 75 -21.90 6.19 -13.05
C PRO A 75 -22.68 4.88 -13.22
N ASP A 76 -22.79 4.39 -14.45
CA ASP A 76 -23.30 3.04 -14.73
C ASP A 76 -22.33 1.95 -14.26
N ASP A 77 -21.02 2.23 -14.36
CA ASP A 77 -19.94 1.27 -14.11
C ASP A 77 -18.89 1.84 -13.16
N VAL A 78 -18.46 1.04 -12.19
CA VAL A 78 -17.42 1.42 -11.22
C VAL A 78 -16.33 0.36 -11.18
N VAL A 79 -15.09 0.76 -11.46
CA VAL A 79 -13.95 -0.15 -11.46
C VAL A 79 -13.10 0.02 -10.20
N VAL A 80 -13.20 -0.94 -9.30
CA VAL A 80 -12.38 -1.01 -8.08
C VAL A 80 -11.04 -1.67 -8.40
N THR A 81 -10.00 -0.84 -8.45
CA THR A 81 -8.64 -1.32 -8.72
C THR A 81 -7.99 -1.90 -7.47
N THR A 82 -8.12 -1.26 -6.31
CA THR A 82 -7.53 -1.71 -5.04
C THR A 82 -8.53 -1.64 -3.89
N ALA A 83 -8.36 -2.52 -2.91
CA ALA A 83 -9.16 -2.49 -1.69
C ALA A 83 -8.95 -1.20 -0.87
N ILE A 84 -7.68 -0.79 -0.75
CA ILE A 84 -7.30 0.35 0.09
C ILE A 84 -7.85 1.67 -0.46
N GLY A 85 -7.82 1.87 -1.78
CA GLY A 85 -8.40 3.06 -2.40
C GLY A 85 -9.91 3.12 -2.25
N PHE A 86 -10.61 2.00 -2.44
CA PHE A 86 -12.08 1.96 -2.30
C PHE A 86 -12.52 2.23 -0.85
N ARG A 87 -11.88 1.57 0.13
CA ARG A 87 -12.17 1.80 1.55
C ARG A 87 -11.84 3.23 1.97
N GLY A 88 -10.66 3.73 1.59
CA GLY A 88 -10.25 5.10 1.88
C GLY A 88 -11.14 6.16 1.21
N TRP A 89 -11.75 5.84 0.07
CA TRP A 89 -12.75 6.72 -0.55
C TRP A 89 -14.05 6.76 0.26
N VAL A 90 -14.58 5.60 0.67
CA VAL A 90 -15.78 5.54 1.52
C VAL A 90 -15.54 6.20 2.87
N GLU A 91 -14.39 5.95 3.51
CA GLU A 91 -13.99 6.60 4.76
C GLU A 91 -13.85 8.13 4.60
N SER A 92 -13.27 8.59 3.49
CA SER A 92 -13.19 10.03 3.20
C SER A 92 -14.58 10.64 2.95
N ALA A 93 -15.46 9.94 2.24
CA ALA A 93 -16.85 10.38 2.05
C ALA A 93 -17.61 10.45 3.38
N ASP A 94 -17.39 9.51 4.29
CA ASP A 94 -17.99 9.50 5.63
C ASP A 94 -17.54 10.71 6.46
N ALA A 95 -16.24 11.02 6.43
CA ALA A 95 -15.69 12.21 7.10
C ALA A 95 -16.31 13.53 6.62
N HIS A 96 -16.84 13.56 5.39
CA HIS A 96 -17.53 14.72 4.79
C HIS A 96 -19.07 14.58 4.77
N GLY A 97 -19.63 13.55 5.42
CA GLY A 97 -21.08 13.33 5.48
C GLY A 97 -21.72 12.91 4.15
N GLN A 98 -20.93 12.39 3.20
CA GLN A 98 -21.37 11.97 1.87
C GLN A 98 -21.48 10.44 1.70
N ALA A 99 -21.13 9.65 2.73
CA ALA A 99 -21.06 8.19 2.63
C ALA A 99 -22.37 7.54 2.19
N ASP A 100 -23.50 7.91 2.80
CA ASP A 100 -24.80 7.30 2.47
C ASP A 100 -25.20 7.56 1.03
N ASP A 101 -25.04 8.81 0.56
CA ASP A 101 -25.32 9.17 -0.82
C ASP A 101 -24.39 8.48 -1.82
N LEU A 102 -23.10 8.40 -1.49
CA LEU A 102 -22.13 7.68 -2.30
C LEU A 102 -22.50 6.20 -2.39
N LEU A 103 -22.73 5.53 -1.27
CA LEU A 103 -23.07 4.10 -1.24
C LEU A 103 -24.40 3.82 -1.96
N ARG A 104 -25.38 4.73 -1.86
CA ARG A 104 -26.65 4.65 -2.58
C ARG A 104 -26.44 4.69 -4.10
N VAL A 105 -25.63 5.62 -4.63
CA VAL A 105 -25.39 5.70 -6.08
C VAL A 105 -24.54 4.53 -6.57
N LEU A 106 -23.53 4.13 -5.81
CA LEU A 106 -22.70 2.97 -6.12
C LEU A 106 -23.49 1.65 -6.09
N GLY A 107 -24.50 1.53 -5.22
CA GLY A 107 -25.39 0.38 -5.15
C GLY A 107 -26.24 0.15 -6.41
N ASN A 108 -26.43 1.19 -7.22
CA ASN A 108 -27.11 1.09 -8.52
C ASN A 108 -26.14 0.84 -9.69
N ALA A 109 -24.83 0.98 -9.47
CA ALA A 109 -23.82 0.80 -10.48
C ALA A 109 -23.38 -0.66 -10.59
N ARG A 110 -22.91 -1.06 -11.77
CA ARG A 110 -22.22 -2.33 -11.94
C ARG A 110 -20.78 -2.20 -11.46
N ILE A 111 -20.48 -2.84 -10.33
CA ILE A 111 -19.15 -2.77 -9.71
C ILE A 111 -18.25 -3.91 -10.20
N LEU A 112 -17.14 -3.54 -10.84
CA LEU A 112 -16.11 -4.42 -11.35
C LEU A 112 -14.86 -4.35 -10.48
N ALA A 113 -14.34 -5.49 -10.07
CA ALA A 113 -13.06 -5.55 -9.35
C ALA A 113 -11.96 -6.15 -10.22
N ARG A 114 -10.83 -5.46 -10.26
CA ARG A 114 -9.61 -5.89 -10.98
C ARG A 114 -8.97 -7.15 -10.40
N GLY A 115 -9.26 -7.53 -9.16
CA GLY A 115 -8.72 -8.76 -8.54
C GLY A 115 -9.31 -9.09 -7.17
N PRO A 116 -8.83 -10.16 -6.50
CA PRO A 116 -9.39 -10.67 -5.25
C PRO A 116 -9.46 -9.63 -4.13
N LYS A 117 -8.45 -8.74 -4.06
CA LYS A 117 -8.43 -7.65 -3.07
C LYS A 117 -9.57 -6.66 -3.28
N GLY A 118 -9.77 -6.20 -4.51
CA GLY A 118 -10.90 -5.31 -4.84
C GLY A 118 -12.23 -5.97 -4.56
N ARG A 119 -12.38 -7.25 -4.94
CA ARG A 119 -13.60 -8.03 -4.64
C ARG A 119 -13.90 -8.10 -3.15
N GLY A 120 -12.88 -8.27 -2.30
CA GLY A 120 -13.03 -8.31 -0.84
C GLY A 120 -13.27 -6.95 -0.19
N ALA A 121 -13.22 -5.84 -0.94
CA ALA A 121 -13.58 -4.52 -0.43
C ALA A 121 -15.01 -4.09 -0.85
N ILE A 122 -15.57 -4.73 -1.87
CA ILE A 122 -16.93 -4.47 -2.36
C ILE A 122 -17.98 -5.21 -1.54
N ARG A 123 -17.65 -6.42 -1.07
CA ARG A 123 -18.50 -7.21 -0.17
C ARG A 123 -18.41 -6.69 1.25
#